data_AF-A0A1V4QH49-F1
#
_entry.id   AF-A0A1V4QH49-F1
#
_cell.length_a   1.000
_cell.length_b   1.000
_cell.length_c   1.000
_cell.angle_alpha   90.00
_cell.angle_beta   90.00
_cell.angle_gamma   90.00
#
_symmetry.space_group_name_H-M   'P 1'
#
loop_
_entity.id
_entity.type
_entity.pdbx_description
1 polymer ?
#
loop_
_entity_poly.entity_id
_entity_poly.type
_entity_poly.pdbx_seq_one_letter_code
_entity_poly.pdbx_strand_id
1 'polypeptide(L)'
;LLLGEDPLSKPEMEGHFRHNSLFVGPADRAAVNEGRADYIPVFLYEIPSLFYSGLLPVDVAFLHVSPPDEHGFMSFGVECLASKSAAETARVVVAQVNDRMPRTLGDSFIHISKVAKLVEISEELPELKSPPFTEVEKKIGGYIADLVEDGSTLQLGIGGIPNAALKAMFNKKDLGIHTEMVSDSIIEAIEAGVITGAKKTLHPGKVVATFYLGTNKLYDAIDNNPIFETHPTNYTNHPFIIGQNEKMVAINSAIEVDLTGQVCSDSIGTRIYSGFGGQVDFIRGAAQSKGGKPIIALPSTAKKGTVSKIVPTLKTGAGVVTTRADVHYVVTEYGVAYLHGKNLRERARALINIAHPDFRPMLEEEAKKRRLL
;
A
#
# COMPACT_ATOMS: atom_id res chain seq x y z
N LEU A 1 8.60 -2.28 -0.92
CA LEU A 1 9.09 -1.39 0.15
C LEU A 1 10.33 -2.03 0.75
N LEU A 2 11.53 -1.45 0.56
CA LEU A 2 12.75 -2.00 1.15
C LEU A 2 12.96 -1.43 2.57
N LEU A 3 12.94 -2.32 3.56
CA LEU A 3 13.20 -2.01 4.97
C LEU A 3 14.54 -2.63 5.41
N GLY A 4 15.18 -2.00 6.40
CA GLY A 4 16.49 -2.44 6.89
C GLY A 4 17.65 -1.79 6.15
N GLU A 5 18.79 -2.48 6.13
CA GLU A 5 19.98 -2.02 5.41
C GLU A 5 19.96 -2.56 3.97
N ASP A 6 20.30 -1.69 3.01
CA ASP A 6 20.62 -2.10 1.64
C ASP A 6 22.16 -2.09 1.48
N PRO A 7 22.85 -3.24 1.66
CA PRO A 7 24.30 -3.28 1.51
C PRO A 7 24.76 -3.05 0.07
N LEU A 8 23.89 -3.27 -0.92
CA LEU A 8 24.21 -3.15 -2.35
C LEU A 8 24.15 -1.69 -2.82
N SER A 9 23.45 -0.83 -2.08
CA SER A 9 23.36 0.60 -2.33
C SER A 9 24.31 1.43 -1.46
N LYS A 10 25.36 0.84 -0.87
CA LYS A 10 26.40 1.60 -0.15
C LYS A 10 27.35 2.31 -1.13
N PRO A 11 27.95 3.47 -0.77
CA PRO A 11 28.87 4.19 -1.65
C PRO A 11 30.03 3.33 -2.17
N GLU A 12 30.53 2.39 -1.36
CA GLU A 12 31.62 1.48 -1.71
C GLU A 12 31.25 0.46 -2.80
N MET A 13 29.96 0.29 -3.09
CA MET A 13 29.46 -0.62 -4.13
C MET A 13 29.30 0.06 -5.50
N GLU A 14 29.61 1.35 -5.61
CA GLU A 14 29.54 2.10 -6.87
C GLU A 14 30.43 1.45 -7.95
N GLY A 15 29.89 1.27 -9.15
CA GLY A 15 30.54 0.54 -10.25
C GLY A 15 30.40 -0.99 -10.18
N HIS A 16 29.91 -1.55 -9.07
CA HIS A 16 29.63 -2.98 -8.92
C HIS A 16 28.13 -3.30 -8.95
N PHE A 17 27.33 -2.51 -8.22
CA PHE A 17 25.88 -2.65 -8.18
C PHE A 17 25.22 -1.30 -8.46
N ARG A 18 24.09 -1.35 -9.17
CA ARG A 18 23.20 -0.21 -9.35
C ARG A 18 21.78 -0.68 -9.09
N HIS A 19 21.23 -0.28 -7.94
CA HIS A 19 19.87 -0.63 -7.58
C HIS A 19 18.89 0.15 -8.45
N ASN A 20 18.01 -0.56 -9.13
CA ASN A 20 16.90 0.00 -9.88
C ASN A 20 15.59 -0.27 -9.14
N SER A 21 15.14 0.69 -8.34
CA SER A 21 14.03 0.54 -7.41
C SER A 21 12.69 0.66 -8.12
N LEU A 22 11.79 -0.32 -7.90
CA LEU A 22 10.39 -0.26 -8.34
C LEU A 22 9.48 0.38 -7.27
N PHE A 23 10.00 0.54 -6.05
CA PHE A 23 9.35 1.27 -4.97
C PHE A 23 10.41 1.69 -3.92
N VAL A 24 10.66 2.99 -3.81
CA VAL A 24 11.66 3.52 -2.89
C VAL A 24 11.22 3.35 -1.43
N GLY A 25 12.13 2.88 -0.57
CA GLY A 25 11.94 2.71 0.87
C GLY A 25 13.03 3.43 1.67
N PRO A 26 12.99 3.36 3.01
CA PRO A 26 14.03 3.95 3.85
C PRO A 26 15.46 3.51 3.51
N ALA A 27 15.64 2.27 3.05
CA ALA A 27 16.95 1.66 2.81
C ALA A 27 17.68 2.23 1.57
N ASP A 28 16.96 2.47 0.48
CA ASP A 28 17.49 2.88 -0.83
C ASP A 28 17.24 4.37 -1.15
N ARG A 29 16.36 5.05 -0.42
CA ARG A 29 15.99 6.47 -0.65
C ARG A 29 17.18 7.40 -0.72
N ALA A 30 18.19 7.24 0.13
CA ALA A 30 19.37 8.09 0.10
C ALA A 30 20.12 7.92 -1.23
N ALA A 31 20.39 6.67 -1.62
CA ALA A 31 21.08 6.33 -2.87
C ALA A 31 20.34 6.85 -4.11
N VAL A 32 19.01 6.76 -4.15
CA VAL A 32 18.20 7.30 -5.26
C VAL A 32 18.36 8.82 -5.36
N ASN A 33 18.26 9.54 -4.24
CA ASN A 33 18.34 11.00 -4.25
C ASN A 33 19.78 11.53 -4.45
N GLU A 34 20.79 10.69 -4.26
CA GLU A 34 22.21 10.97 -4.53
C GLU A 34 22.62 10.56 -5.96
N GLY A 35 21.75 9.92 -6.74
CA GLY A 35 22.02 9.46 -8.10
C GLY A 35 22.77 8.12 -8.21
N ARG A 36 23.03 7.47 -7.07
CA ARG A 36 23.71 6.16 -7.00
C ARG A 36 22.78 4.99 -7.32
N ALA A 37 21.47 5.18 -7.13
CA ALA A 37 20.41 4.25 -7.51
C ALA A 37 19.37 4.93 -8.42
N ASP A 38 18.57 4.13 -9.11
CA ASP A 38 17.48 4.57 -10.00
C ASP A 38 16.10 4.28 -9.38
N TYR A 39 15.08 4.97 -9.88
CA TYR A 39 13.68 4.72 -9.54
C TYR A 39 12.84 4.63 -10.83
N ILE A 40 12.17 3.49 -11.03
CA ILE A 40 11.19 3.30 -12.10
C ILE A 40 9.80 3.60 -11.55
N PRO A 41 9.12 4.66 -12.02
CA PRO A 41 7.71 4.89 -11.70
C PRO A 41 6.84 3.87 -12.45
N VAL A 42 6.20 2.98 -11.71
CA VAL A 42 5.29 1.94 -12.25
C VAL A 42 4.21 1.61 -11.23
N PHE A 43 3.00 1.28 -11.70
CA PHE A 43 1.95 0.74 -10.84
C PHE A 43 2.29 -0.66 -10.36
N LEU A 44 1.94 -1.00 -9.12
CA LEU A 44 2.34 -2.27 -8.54
C LEU A 44 1.80 -3.46 -9.36
N TYR A 45 0.53 -3.41 -9.78
CA TYR A 45 -0.08 -4.48 -10.57
C TYR A 45 0.57 -4.71 -11.95
N GLU A 46 1.33 -3.73 -12.47
CA GLU A 46 1.97 -3.81 -13.79
C GLU A 46 3.37 -4.44 -13.75
N ILE A 47 4.02 -4.48 -12.58
CA ILE A 47 5.38 -5.02 -12.43
C ILE A 47 5.49 -6.44 -13.01
N PRO A 48 4.58 -7.39 -12.71
CA PRO A 48 4.64 -8.72 -13.31
C PRO A 48 4.64 -8.69 -14.84
N SER A 49 3.86 -7.80 -15.46
CA SER A 49 3.80 -7.69 -16.93
C SER A 49 5.13 -7.22 -17.51
N LEU A 50 5.89 -6.37 -16.81
CA LEU A 50 7.21 -5.94 -17.26
C LEU A 50 8.20 -7.09 -17.33
N PHE A 51 8.11 -8.04 -16.39
CA PHE A 51 8.92 -9.26 -16.39
C PHE A 51 8.47 -10.21 -17.50
N TYR A 52 7.16 -10.52 -17.59
CA TYR A 52 6.64 -11.43 -18.61
C TYR A 52 6.87 -10.95 -20.04
N SER A 53 6.81 -9.64 -20.29
CA SER A 53 7.08 -9.09 -21.62
C SER A 53 8.58 -9.00 -21.95
N GLY A 54 9.46 -9.25 -20.98
CA GLY A 54 10.91 -9.05 -21.12
C GLY A 54 11.34 -7.58 -21.19
N LEU A 55 10.45 -6.63 -20.86
CA LEU A 55 10.81 -5.21 -20.84
C LEU A 55 11.75 -4.89 -19.67
N LEU A 56 11.56 -5.59 -18.54
CA LEU A 56 12.52 -5.69 -17.46
C LEU A 56 13.01 -7.14 -17.37
N PRO A 57 14.09 -7.50 -18.08
CA PRO A 57 14.60 -8.87 -18.06
C PRO A 57 15.19 -9.21 -16.69
N VAL A 58 14.99 -10.46 -16.26
CA VAL A 58 15.53 -11.00 -15.00
C VAL A 58 16.48 -12.14 -15.35
N ASP A 59 17.79 -11.95 -15.16
CA ASP A 59 18.75 -13.04 -15.35
C ASP A 59 18.74 -14.01 -14.15
N VAL A 60 18.70 -13.47 -12.92
CA VAL A 60 18.72 -14.24 -11.69
C VAL A 60 17.67 -13.70 -10.72
N ALA A 61 16.84 -14.58 -10.18
CA ALA A 61 15.91 -14.27 -9.09
C ALA A 61 16.41 -14.92 -7.79
N PHE A 62 16.62 -14.10 -6.76
CA PHE A 62 16.86 -14.54 -5.39
C PHE A 62 15.54 -14.48 -4.62
N LEU A 63 15.12 -15.61 -4.06
CA LEU A 63 13.83 -15.75 -3.39
C LEU A 63 14.04 -16.22 -1.94
N HIS A 64 13.19 -15.76 -1.04
CA HIS A 64 13.11 -16.26 0.34
C HIS A 64 11.80 -17.04 0.48
N VAL A 65 11.90 -18.34 0.76
CA VAL A 65 10.74 -19.26 0.67
C VAL A 65 10.65 -20.18 1.88
N SER A 66 9.48 -20.77 2.09
CA SER A 66 9.29 -21.86 3.07
C SER A 66 9.98 -23.15 2.62
N PRO A 67 10.18 -24.13 3.51
CA PRO A 67 10.57 -25.48 3.12
C PRO A 67 9.57 -26.11 2.13
N PRO A 68 10.02 -27.04 1.26
CA PRO A 68 9.13 -27.78 0.39
C PRO A 68 8.22 -28.71 1.21
N ASP A 69 6.96 -28.80 0.82
CA ASP A 69 6.03 -29.80 1.35
C ASP A 69 6.29 -31.21 0.78
N GLU A 70 5.46 -32.18 1.14
CA GLU A 70 5.55 -33.57 0.67
C GLU A 70 5.39 -33.73 -0.86
N HIS A 71 4.91 -32.68 -1.53
CA HIS A 71 4.72 -32.61 -2.98
C HIS A 71 5.79 -31.75 -3.67
N GLY A 72 6.79 -31.28 -2.93
CA GLY A 72 7.90 -30.48 -3.46
C GLY A 72 7.57 -29.01 -3.68
N PHE A 73 6.44 -28.50 -3.15
CA PHE A 73 6.07 -27.09 -3.27
C PHE A 73 6.54 -26.28 -2.06
N MET A 74 7.23 -25.18 -2.35
CA MET A 74 7.60 -24.14 -1.41
C MET A 74 6.64 -22.95 -1.58
N SER A 75 6.40 -22.18 -0.52
CA SER A 75 5.64 -20.93 -0.56
C SER A 75 6.59 -19.73 -0.64
N PHE A 76 6.21 -18.68 -1.38
CA PHE A 76 6.86 -17.36 -1.30
C PHE A 76 6.66 -16.68 0.07
N GLY A 77 5.81 -17.26 0.93
CA GLY A 77 5.64 -16.89 2.32
C GLY A 77 5.05 -15.50 2.49
N VAL A 78 5.76 -14.62 3.20
CA VAL A 78 5.24 -13.28 3.54
C VAL A 78 5.14 -12.33 2.35
N GLU A 79 5.72 -12.66 1.18
CA GLU A 79 5.73 -11.77 0.02
C GLU A 79 5.59 -12.53 -1.31
N CYS A 80 4.40 -12.47 -1.94
CA CYS A 80 4.23 -12.96 -3.31
C CYS A 80 4.51 -11.85 -4.34
N LEU A 81 3.92 -10.66 -4.15
CA LEU A 81 4.10 -9.45 -4.99
C LEU A 81 4.35 -9.78 -6.47
N ALA A 82 5.59 -9.53 -6.93
CA ALA A 82 6.09 -9.87 -8.26
C ALA A 82 7.14 -11.00 -8.21
N SER A 83 7.39 -11.60 -7.04
CA SER A 83 8.32 -12.72 -6.83
C SER A 83 7.97 -13.90 -7.72
N LYS A 84 6.67 -14.18 -7.87
CA LYS A 84 6.19 -15.24 -8.77
C LYS A 84 6.57 -14.98 -10.22
N SER A 85 6.24 -13.81 -10.76
CA SER A 85 6.62 -13.44 -12.12
C SER A 85 8.13 -13.41 -12.32
N ALA A 86 8.89 -12.90 -11.34
CA ALA A 86 10.34 -12.89 -11.41
C ALA A 86 10.91 -14.32 -11.48
N ALA A 87 10.38 -15.24 -10.67
CA ALA A 87 10.80 -16.64 -10.67
C ALA A 87 10.45 -17.37 -11.98
N GLU A 88 9.29 -17.09 -12.57
CA GLU A 88 8.84 -17.71 -13.82
C GLU A 88 9.60 -17.22 -15.05
N THR A 89 10.10 -15.98 -15.02
CA THR A 89 10.84 -15.38 -16.15
C THR A 89 12.35 -15.44 -15.98
N ALA A 90 12.85 -15.64 -14.76
CA ALA A 90 14.28 -15.68 -14.50
C ALA A 90 14.97 -16.86 -15.20
N ARG A 91 16.18 -16.63 -15.71
CA ARG A 91 16.99 -17.71 -16.28
C ARG A 91 17.51 -18.66 -15.19
N VAL A 92 17.78 -18.11 -14.00
CA VAL A 92 18.25 -18.86 -12.83
C VAL A 92 17.46 -18.41 -11.61
N VAL A 93 16.90 -19.38 -10.88
CA VAL A 93 16.24 -19.14 -9.59
C VAL A 93 17.11 -19.71 -8.48
N VAL A 94 17.43 -18.89 -7.49
CA VAL A 94 18.13 -19.28 -6.26
C VAL A 94 17.17 -19.03 -5.11
N ALA A 95 16.88 -20.07 -4.31
CA ALA A 95 15.98 -19.94 -3.18
C ALA A 95 16.73 -20.11 -1.85
N GLN A 96 16.61 -19.10 -0.99
CA GLN A 96 16.91 -19.19 0.42
C GLN A 96 15.70 -19.81 1.12
N VAL A 97 15.85 -21.06 1.55
CA VAL A 97 14.81 -21.82 2.24
C VAL A 97 14.95 -21.56 3.72
N ASN A 98 13.91 -21.00 4.34
CA ASN A 98 13.91 -20.67 5.76
C ASN A 98 12.77 -21.41 6.46
N ASP A 99 13.11 -22.24 7.45
CA ASP A 99 12.12 -22.97 8.25
C ASP A 99 11.21 -22.06 9.10
N ARG A 100 11.59 -20.78 9.26
CA ARG A 100 10.77 -19.72 9.88
C ARG A 100 9.88 -18.95 8.91
N MET A 101 9.96 -19.22 7.60
CA MET A 101 9.08 -18.59 6.62
C MET A 101 7.71 -19.27 6.63
N PRO A 102 6.59 -18.56 6.92
CA PRO A 102 5.27 -19.16 6.94
C PRO A 102 4.88 -19.66 5.55
N ARG A 103 4.18 -20.79 5.49
CA ARG A 103 3.62 -21.35 4.26
C ARG A 103 2.27 -20.71 3.98
N THR A 104 2.26 -19.52 3.37
CA THR A 104 1.00 -18.86 2.99
C THR A 104 0.37 -19.57 1.79
N LEU A 105 -0.95 -19.70 1.80
CA LEU A 105 -1.74 -20.35 0.75
C LEU A 105 -2.13 -19.37 -0.36
N GLY A 106 -2.84 -19.84 -1.38
CA GLY A 106 -3.27 -19.06 -2.54
C GLY A 106 -2.39 -19.32 -3.76
N ASP A 107 -2.25 -18.33 -4.63
CA ASP A 107 -1.37 -18.41 -5.80
C ASP A 107 0.06 -17.97 -5.47
N SER A 108 0.68 -18.67 -4.52
CA SER A 108 1.92 -18.25 -3.85
C SER A 108 2.98 -19.36 -3.80
N PHE A 109 2.90 -20.36 -4.67
CA PHE A 109 3.77 -21.53 -4.63
C PHE A 109 4.78 -21.59 -5.79
N ILE A 110 5.93 -22.21 -5.51
CA ILE A 110 6.95 -22.60 -6.47
C ILE A 110 7.41 -24.02 -6.19
N HIS A 111 7.48 -24.87 -7.22
CA HIS A 111 7.96 -26.24 -7.07
C HIS A 111 9.50 -26.28 -7.09
N ILE A 112 10.11 -27.14 -6.27
CA ILE A 112 11.56 -27.29 -6.12
C ILE A 112 12.29 -27.53 -7.46
N SER A 113 11.63 -28.20 -8.43
CA SER A 113 12.20 -28.43 -9.77
C SER A 113 12.40 -27.16 -10.61
N LYS A 114 11.87 -26.02 -10.16
CA LYS A 114 12.05 -24.71 -10.81
C LYS A 114 13.25 -23.95 -10.24
N VAL A 115 13.88 -24.45 -9.19
CA VAL A 115 14.96 -23.79 -8.47
C VAL A 115 16.30 -24.45 -8.82
N ALA A 116 17.29 -23.63 -9.20
CA ALA A 116 18.61 -24.09 -9.59
C ALA A 116 19.53 -24.35 -8.38
N LYS A 117 19.36 -23.58 -7.30
CA LYS A 117 20.13 -23.71 -6.06
C LYS A 117 19.27 -23.41 -4.83
N LEU A 118 19.47 -24.19 -3.77
CA LEU A 118 18.86 -24.00 -2.46
C LEU A 118 19.93 -23.62 -1.44
N VAL A 119 19.61 -22.68 -0.56
CA VAL A 119 20.41 -22.31 0.61
C VAL A 119 19.49 -22.39 1.82
N GLU A 120 19.73 -23.37 2.69
CA GLU A 120 18.90 -23.56 3.89
C GLU A 120 19.39 -22.68 5.04
N ILE A 121 18.45 -22.03 5.72
CA ILE A 121 18.68 -21.21 6.90
C ILE A 121 17.57 -21.44 7.94
N SER A 122 17.81 -20.98 9.16
CA SER A 122 16.80 -20.89 10.22
C SER A 122 16.97 -19.55 10.93
N GLU A 123 16.35 -18.50 10.39
CA GLU A 123 16.46 -17.12 10.91
C GLU A 123 15.09 -16.46 11.05
N GLU A 124 14.91 -15.68 12.11
CA GLU A 124 13.69 -14.91 12.34
C GLU A 124 13.45 -13.90 11.22
N LEU A 125 12.18 -13.73 10.84
CA LEU A 125 11.81 -12.73 9.84
C LEU A 125 11.85 -11.31 10.43
N PRO A 126 12.14 -10.28 9.63
CA PRO A 126 12.04 -8.90 10.08
C PRO A 126 10.63 -8.56 10.58
N GLU A 127 10.55 -7.96 11.76
CA GLU A 127 9.28 -7.47 12.32
C GLU A 127 9.08 -5.97 12.12
N LEU A 128 7.83 -5.56 11.92
CA LEU A 128 7.40 -4.17 12.02
C LEU A 128 6.39 -4.01 13.16
N LYS A 129 6.87 -3.47 14.28
CA LYS A 129 6.00 -3.13 15.41
C LYS A 129 5.23 -1.85 15.11
N SER A 130 3.91 -1.92 15.17
CA SER A 130 3.04 -0.75 15.02
C SER A 130 3.10 0.14 16.27
N PRO A 131 3.50 1.41 16.18
CA PRO A 131 3.35 2.33 17.30
C PRO A 131 1.86 2.64 17.55
N PRO A 132 1.48 3.10 18.76
CA PRO A 132 0.15 3.63 19.02
C PRO A 132 -0.16 4.79 18.06
N PHE A 133 -1.41 4.85 17.59
CA PHE A 133 -1.88 5.99 16.80
C PHE A 133 -2.16 7.20 17.69
N THR A 134 -1.95 8.38 17.13
CA THR A 134 -2.15 9.69 17.77
C THR A 134 -3.62 10.10 17.81
N GLU A 135 -3.96 11.14 18.59
CA GLU A 135 -5.33 11.70 18.60
C GLU A 135 -5.75 12.29 17.24
N VAL A 136 -4.79 12.80 16.44
CA VAL A 136 -5.05 13.25 15.06
C VAL A 136 -5.50 12.07 14.20
N GLU A 137 -4.76 10.96 14.26
CA GLU A 137 -5.05 9.75 13.49
C GLU A 137 -6.35 9.09 13.97
N LYS A 138 -6.64 9.13 15.28
CA LYS A 138 -7.91 8.68 15.86
C LYS A 138 -9.11 9.44 15.31
N LYS A 139 -9.02 10.78 15.20
CA LYS A 139 -10.08 11.60 14.58
C LYS A 139 -10.29 11.26 13.11
N ILE A 140 -9.19 11.13 12.36
CA ILE A 140 -9.23 10.71 10.95
C ILE A 140 -9.89 9.32 10.84
N GLY A 141 -9.48 8.36 11.68
CA GLY A 141 -10.02 7.01 11.73
C GLY A 141 -11.53 6.99 12.00
N GLY A 142 -12.01 7.84 12.90
CA GLY A 142 -13.45 8.00 13.16
C GLY A 142 -14.22 8.45 11.92
N TYR A 143 -13.77 9.52 11.24
CA TYR A 143 -14.40 9.98 10.00
C TYR A 143 -14.38 8.93 8.89
N ILE A 144 -13.32 8.13 8.80
CA ILE A 144 -13.24 7.02 7.85
C ILE A 144 -14.26 5.94 8.22
N ALA A 145 -14.35 5.55 9.50
CA ALA A 145 -15.29 4.53 9.96
C ALA A 145 -16.76 4.90 9.75
N ASP A 146 -17.09 6.20 9.79
CA ASP A 146 -18.43 6.70 9.45
C ASP A 146 -18.80 6.50 7.98
N LEU A 147 -17.80 6.50 7.07
CA LEU A 147 -18.00 6.22 5.65
C LEU A 147 -18.13 4.71 5.36
N VAL A 148 -17.64 3.85 6.26
CA VAL A 148 -17.65 2.41 6.07
C VAL A 148 -18.97 1.80 6.54
N GLU A 149 -19.57 0.99 5.68
CA GLU A 149 -20.80 0.26 5.98
C GLU A 149 -20.50 -1.18 6.41
N ASP A 150 -21.44 -1.82 7.11
CA ASP A 150 -21.37 -3.27 7.32
C ASP A 150 -21.30 -4.00 5.97
N GLY A 151 -20.54 -5.11 5.94
CA GLY A 151 -20.28 -5.88 4.73
C GLY A 151 -19.30 -5.25 3.75
N SER A 152 -18.64 -4.14 4.08
CA SER A 152 -17.62 -3.53 3.20
C SER A 152 -16.38 -4.41 3.08
N THR A 153 -15.77 -4.41 1.89
CA THR A 153 -14.45 -5.03 1.66
C THR A 153 -13.39 -3.94 1.79
N LEU A 154 -12.38 -4.15 2.62
CA LEU A 154 -11.37 -3.12 2.93
C LEU A 154 -10.04 -3.43 2.27
N GLN A 155 -9.40 -2.36 1.77
CA GLN A 155 -7.96 -2.25 1.63
C GLN A 155 -7.44 -1.21 2.63
N LEU A 156 -6.42 -1.62 3.39
CA LEU A 156 -5.76 -0.81 4.41
C LEU A 156 -4.24 -0.89 4.20
N GLY A 157 -3.55 0.25 4.35
CA GLY A 157 -2.08 0.27 4.43
C GLY A 157 -1.57 0.04 5.85
N ILE A 158 -0.28 0.26 6.06
CA ILE A 158 0.32 0.37 7.40
C ILE A 158 0.33 1.81 7.93
N GLY A 159 0.43 1.94 9.25
CA GLY A 159 0.61 3.21 9.95
C GLY A 159 -0.55 3.57 10.86
N GLY A 160 -0.44 4.73 11.52
CA GLY A 160 -1.41 5.13 12.54
C GLY A 160 -2.81 5.39 12.00
N ILE A 161 -2.96 5.95 10.78
CA ILE A 161 -4.28 6.20 10.18
C ILE A 161 -5.04 4.89 9.87
N PRO A 162 -4.50 3.92 9.11
CA PRO A 162 -5.19 2.66 8.88
C PRO A 162 -5.53 1.91 10.17
N ASN A 163 -4.60 1.87 11.14
CA ASN A 163 -4.83 1.23 12.44
C ASN A 163 -5.95 1.93 13.23
N ALA A 164 -5.98 3.26 13.25
CA ALA A 164 -7.04 4.03 13.88
C ALA A 164 -8.40 3.83 13.20
N ALA A 165 -8.42 3.79 11.87
CA ALA A 165 -9.62 3.54 11.08
C ALA A 165 -10.19 2.15 11.38
N LEU A 166 -9.36 1.10 11.32
CA LEU A 166 -9.81 -0.25 11.66
C LEU A 166 -10.30 -0.33 13.10
N LYS A 167 -9.59 0.28 14.05
CA LYS A 167 -10.02 0.29 15.47
C LYS A 167 -11.39 0.95 15.66
N ALA A 168 -11.66 2.04 14.94
CA ALA A 168 -12.95 2.73 14.96
C ALA A 168 -14.08 1.92 14.30
N MET A 169 -13.75 0.86 13.54
CA MET A 169 -14.72 -0.05 12.90
C MET A 169 -15.03 -1.30 13.72
N PHE A 170 -14.55 -1.43 14.98
CA PHE A 170 -14.82 -2.63 15.80
C PHE A 170 -16.30 -2.86 16.16
N ASN A 171 -17.16 -1.88 15.90
CA ASN A 171 -18.61 -2.01 16.02
C ASN A 171 -19.30 -2.41 14.70
N LYS A 172 -18.57 -2.47 13.58
CA LYS A 172 -19.08 -2.91 12.28
C LYS A 172 -19.15 -4.44 12.21
N LYS A 173 -19.91 -4.94 11.26
CA LYS A 173 -20.14 -6.37 11.06
C LYS A 173 -19.81 -6.83 9.65
N ASP A 174 -19.35 -8.08 9.58
CA ASP A 174 -19.10 -8.81 8.35
C ASP A 174 -18.16 -8.11 7.36
N LEU A 175 -17.15 -7.40 7.88
CA LEU A 175 -16.15 -6.78 7.02
C LEU A 175 -15.33 -7.85 6.30
N GLY A 176 -14.90 -7.53 5.07
CA GLY A 176 -14.02 -8.36 4.26
C GLY A 176 -12.67 -7.70 4.01
N ILE A 177 -11.67 -8.48 3.62
CA ILE A 177 -10.34 -7.98 3.26
C ILE A 177 -9.95 -8.42 1.86
N HIS A 178 -9.64 -7.44 1.01
CA HIS A 178 -8.93 -7.59 -0.25
C HIS A 178 -7.95 -6.42 -0.30
N THR A 179 -6.71 -6.66 0.06
CA THR A 179 -5.73 -5.59 0.35
C THR A 179 -4.40 -5.89 -0.30
N GLU A 180 -3.57 -4.87 -0.51
CA GLU A 180 -2.18 -5.09 -0.90
C GLU A 180 -1.43 -5.84 0.23
N MET A 181 -1.67 -5.39 1.45
CA MET A 181 -0.85 -5.70 2.62
C MET A 181 -1.71 -6.00 3.85
N VAL A 182 -1.29 -6.98 4.65
CA VAL A 182 -1.90 -7.31 5.95
C VAL A 182 -0.89 -7.02 7.07
N SER A 183 -1.40 -6.47 8.19
CA SER A 183 -0.66 -6.21 9.43
C SER A 183 -1.36 -6.88 10.62
N ASP A 184 -0.74 -6.83 11.81
CA ASP A 184 -1.26 -7.44 13.04
C ASP A 184 -2.70 -7.03 13.39
N SER A 185 -3.10 -5.80 13.05
CA SER A 185 -4.42 -5.27 13.39
C SER A 185 -5.57 -6.02 12.70
N ILE A 186 -5.31 -6.65 11.56
CA ILE A 186 -6.27 -7.52 10.88
C ILE A 186 -6.52 -8.80 11.70
N ILE A 187 -5.47 -9.36 12.31
CA ILE A 187 -5.60 -10.57 13.15
C ILE A 187 -6.52 -10.29 14.33
N GLU A 188 -6.32 -9.16 15.02
CA GLU A 188 -7.18 -8.74 16.13
C GLU A 188 -8.65 -8.55 15.71
N ALA A 189 -8.88 -7.99 14.52
CA ALA A 189 -10.23 -7.75 14.01
C ALA A 189 -10.92 -9.05 13.53
N ILE A 190 -10.17 -10.06 13.08
CA ILE A 190 -10.70 -11.41 12.82
C ILE A 190 -11.07 -12.10 14.14
N GLU A 191 -10.17 -12.08 15.13
CA GLU A 191 -10.39 -12.66 16.47
C GLU A 191 -11.63 -12.03 17.15
N ALA A 192 -11.87 -10.74 16.94
CA ALA A 192 -13.03 -10.02 17.44
C ALA A 192 -14.34 -10.29 16.65
N GLY A 193 -14.29 -11.04 15.55
CA GLY A 193 -15.44 -11.33 14.68
C GLY A 193 -15.91 -10.14 13.85
N VAL A 194 -15.12 -9.07 13.76
CA VAL A 194 -15.42 -7.86 12.97
C VAL A 194 -15.17 -8.15 11.49
N ILE A 195 -14.05 -8.82 11.19
CA ILE A 195 -13.71 -9.30 9.86
C ILE A 195 -14.11 -10.78 9.75
N THR A 196 -15.10 -11.06 8.91
CA THR A 196 -15.54 -12.45 8.61
C THR A 196 -15.33 -12.80 7.14
N GLY A 197 -15.26 -11.80 6.26
CA GLY A 197 -15.21 -12.00 4.81
C GLY A 197 -16.49 -12.58 4.21
N ALA A 198 -17.53 -12.83 5.00
CA ALA A 198 -18.74 -13.55 4.57
C ALA A 198 -19.56 -12.80 3.50
N LYS A 199 -19.37 -11.48 3.38
CA LYS A 199 -20.06 -10.61 2.41
C LYS A 199 -19.21 -10.21 1.21
N LYS A 200 -17.95 -10.69 1.12
CA LYS A 200 -17.13 -10.40 -0.06
C LYS A 200 -17.75 -11.03 -1.31
N THR A 201 -17.65 -10.31 -2.43
CA THR A 201 -18.11 -10.80 -3.73
C THR A 201 -17.14 -11.83 -4.31
N LEU A 202 -15.84 -11.52 -4.27
CA LEU A 202 -14.78 -12.45 -4.64
C LEU A 202 -14.19 -13.07 -3.37
N HIS A 203 -13.86 -14.35 -3.43
CA HIS A 203 -13.21 -15.06 -2.32
C HIS A 203 -13.95 -14.89 -0.97
N PRO A 204 -15.24 -15.26 -0.88
CA PRO A 204 -16.01 -15.14 0.36
C PRO A 204 -15.37 -15.95 1.48
N GLY A 205 -15.29 -15.36 2.67
CA GLY A 205 -14.65 -15.94 3.85
C GLY A 205 -13.12 -15.90 3.85
N LYS A 206 -12.49 -15.32 2.82
CA LYS A 206 -11.03 -15.22 2.71
C LYS A 206 -10.51 -13.81 2.94
N VAL A 207 -9.32 -13.73 3.53
CA VAL A 207 -8.45 -12.55 3.50
C VAL A 207 -7.56 -12.67 2.27
N VAL A 208 -7.70 -11.74 1.33
CA VAL A 208 -6.85 -11.70 0.12
C VAL A 208 -5.78 -10.64 0.30
N ALA A 209 -4.51 -11.03 0.13
CA ALA A 209 -3.35 -10.16 0.24
C ALA A 209 -2.29 -10.46 -0.83
N THR A 210 -1.29 -9.59 -1.01
CA THR A 210 -0.10 -9.92 -1.81
C THR A 210 1.20 -9.91 -0.99
N PHE A 211 1.21 -9.27 0.19
CA PHE A 211 2.26 -9.45 1.19
C PHE A 211 1.80 -9.15 2.62
N TYR A 212 2.66 -9.49 3.59
CA TYR A 212 2.41 -9.39 5.02
C TYR A 212 3.60 -8.73 5.70
N LEU A 213 3.35 -7.85 6.66
CA LEU A 213 4.40 -7.25 7.47
C LEU A 213 3.83 -6.86 8.83
N GLY A 214 4.44 -7.36 9.88
CA GLY A 214 3.95 -7.22 11.24
C GLY A 214 4.91 -7.83 12.24
N THR A 215 4.38 -8.36 13.33
CA THR A 215 5.16 -9.14 14.29
C THR A 215 5.07 -10.63 14.01
N ASN A 216 5.82 -11.45 14.76
CA ASN A 216 5.68 -12.90 14.70
C ASN A 216 4.23 -13.38 14.96
N LYS A 217 3.39 -12.64 15.70
CA LYS A 217 1.96 -12.95 15.83
C LYS A 217 1.28 -13.06 14.47
N LEU A 218 1.58 -12.13 13.55
CA LEU A 218 1.03 -12.16 12.21
C LEU A 218 1.56 -13.36 11.42
N TYR A 219 2.87 -13.59 11.47
CA TYR A 219 3.52 -14.67 10.70
C TYR A 219 3.03 -16.06 11.14
N ASP A 220 2.86 -16.28 12.44
CA ASP A 220 2.26 -17.51 12.99
C ASP A 220 0.80 -17.66 12.55
N ALA A 221 0.03 -16.56 12.52
CA ALA A 221 -1.39 -16.61 12.19
C ALA A 221 -1.67 -16.95 10.71
N ILE A 222 -0.76 -16.60 9.80
CA ILE A 222 -0.92 -16.84 8.36
C ILE A 222 -0.30 -18.16 7.90
N ASP A 223 0.53 -18.79 8.73
CA ASP A 223 1.19 -20.06 8.39
C ASP A 223 0.14 -21.17 8.18
N ASN A 224 0.11 -21.70 6.95
CA ASN A 224 -0.77 -22.77 6.51
C ASN A 224 -2.27 -22.57 6.88
N ASN A 225 -2.71 -21.31 6.99
CA ASN A 225 -4.05 -20.97 7.44
C ASN A 225 -5.00 -20.77 6.24
N PRO A 226 -6.07 -21.59 6.09
CA PRO A 226 -6.98 -21.53 4.96
C PRO A 226 -7.81 -20.25 4.87
N ILE A 227 -7.84 -19.39 5.90
CA ILE A 227 -8.51 -18.09 5.83
C ILE A 227 -7.73 -17.13 4.92
N PHE A 228 -6.41 -17.25 4.84
CA PHE A 228 -5.56 -16.35 4.08
C PHE A 228 -5.25 -16.92 2.70
N GLU A 229 -5.37 -16.07 1.69
CA GLU A 229 -4.90 -16.36 0.35
C GLU A 229 -4.00 -15.22 -0.13
N THR A 230 -2.76 -15.59 -0.42
CA THR A 230 -1.74 -14.73 -1.01
C THR A 230 -1.78 -14.90 -2.51
N HIS A 231 -1.88 -13.79 -3.23
CA HIS A 231 -1.93 -13.77 -4.69
C HIS A 231 -0.90 -12.76 -5.24
N PRO A 232 -0.40 -12.95 -6.47
CA PRO A 232 0.51 -11.99 -7.09
C PRO A 232 -0.19 -10.65 -7.33
N THR A 233 0.60 -9.59 -7.44
CA THR A 233 0.06 -8.22 -7.50
C THR A 233 -0.76 -7.93 -8.77
N ASN A 234 -0.48 -8.62 -9.88
CA ASN A 234 -1.31 -8.55 -11.10
C ASN A 234 -2.71 -9.19 -10.93
N TYR A 235 -3.01 -9.82 -9.79
CA TYR A 235 -4.36 -10.19 -9.38
C TYR A 235 -4.87 -9.27 -8.26
N THR A 236 -4.14 -9.22 -7.14
CA THR A 236 -4.56 -8.52 -5.92
C THR A 236 -4.74 -7.02 -6.17
N ASN A 237 -3.81 -6.40 -6.90
CA ASN A 237 -3.83 -4.97 -7.19
C ASN A 237 -4.50 -4.64 -8.53
N HIS A 238 -4.97 -5.61 -9.31
CA HIS A 238 -5.53 -5.27 -10.62
C HIS A 238 -6.84 -4.48 -10.45
N PRO A 239 -6.97 -3.24 -10.96
CA PRO A 239 -8.14 -2.38 -10.70
C PRO A 239 -9.47 -3.03 -11.10
N PHE A 240 -9.48 -3.76 -12.22
CA PHE A 240 -10.64 -4.53 -12.66
C PHE A 240 -11.08 -5.61 -11.65
N ILE A 241 -10.15 -6.32 -11.00
CA ILE A 241 -10.46 -7.33 -9.99
C ILE A 241 -10.95 -6.65 -8.71
N ILE A 242 -10.29 -5.58 -8.30
CA ILE A 242 -10.69 -4.78 -7.13
C ILE A 242 -12.12 -4.26 -7.30
N GLY A 243 -12.45 -3.72 -8.49
CA GLY A 243 -13.78 -3.18 -8.81
C GLY A 243 -14.91 -4.20 -8.83
N GLN A 244 -14.62 -5.50 -8.85
CA GLN A 244 -15.63 -6.55 -8.75
C GLN A 244 -16.10 -6.81 -7.31
N ASN A 245 -15.33 -6.40 -6.30
CA ASN A 245 -15.78 -6.48 -4.91
C ASN A 245 -16.81 -5.39 -4.64
N GLU A 246 -18.04 -5.72 -4.25
CA GLU A 246 -19.01 -4.72 -3.82
C GLU A 246 -18.55 -4.03 -2.53
N LYS A 247 -18.91 -2.75 -2.38
CA LYS A 247 -18.55 -1.91 -1.22
C LYS A 247 -17.04 -1.93 -0.92
N MET A 248 -16.22 -1.87 -1.95
CA MET A 248 -14.76 -1.82 -1.81
C MET A 248 -14.33 -0.45 -1.27
N VAL A 249 -13.74 -0.43 -0.08
CA VAL A 249 -13.23 0.78 0.56
C VAL A 249 -11.71 0.74 0.54
N ALA A 250 -11.10 1.66 -0.18
CA ALA A 250 -9.65 1.80 -0.28
C ALA A 250 -9.18 2.99 0.54
N ILE A 251 -8.35 2.77 1.55
CA ILE A 251 -7.86 3.83 2.45
C ILE A 251 -6.35 3.99 2.26
N ASN A 252 -5.96 5.12 1.67
CA ASN A 252 -4.59 5.43 1.33
C ASN A 252 -4.14 6.77 1.90
N SER A 253 -2.83 6.92 2.12
CA SER A 253 -2.25 8.15 2.66
C SER A 253 -1.60 9.03 1.58
N ALA A 254 -1.42 10.31 1.89
CA ALA A 254 -0.75 11.26 1.01
C ALA A 254 0.27 12.15 1.75
N ILE A 255 1.22 12.70 0.99
CA ILE A 255 2.18 13.72 1.45
C ILE A 255 1.54 15.11 1.37
N GLU A 256 0.86 15.44 0.28
CA GLU A 256 0.14 16.70 0.14
C GLU A 256 -1.01 16.58 -0.88
N VAL A 257 -2.04 17.40 -0.69
CA VAL A 257 -3.19 17.52 -1.60
C VAL A 257 -3.37 18.99 -1.95
N ASP A 258 -3.41 19.31 -3.25
CA ASP A 258 -3.60 20.70 -3.67
C ASP A 258 -5.08 21.11 -3.73
N LEU A 259 -5.37 22.41 -3.82
CA LEU A 259 -6.75 22.95 -3.85
C LEU A 259 -7.61 22.48 -5.04
N THR A 260 -7.01 21.81 -6.02
CA THR A 260 -7.74 21.22 -7.16
C THR A 260 -8.00 19.73 -6.97
N GLY A 261 -7.44 19.13 -5.93
CA GLY A 261 -7.54 17.72 -5.59
C GLY A 261 -6.46 16.84 -6.23
N GLN A 262 -5.31 17.38 -6.66
CA GLN A 262 -4.18 16.52 -7.00
C GLN A 262 -3.54 15.99 -5.73
N VAL A 263 -3.09 14.74 -5.75
CA VAL A 263 -2.47 14.08 -4.61
C VAL A 263 -1.04 13.72 -4.97
N CYS A 264 -0.11 14.19 -4.14
CA CYS A 264 1.26 13.71 -4.12
C CYS A 264 1.43 12.77 -2.93
N SER A 265 1.97 11.58 -3.17
CA SER A 265 2.23 10.58 -2.13
C SER A 265 3.62 9.93 -2.20
N ASP A 266 4.38 10.13 -3.28
CA ASP A 266 5.67 9.47 -3.50
C ASP A 266 6.89 10.37 -3.32
N SER A 267 6.70 11.69 -3.24
CA SER A 267 7.80 12.66 -3.32
C SER A 267 7.54 13.93 -2.52
N ILE A 268 8.60 14.69 -2.25
CA ILE A 268 8.55 16.01 -1.62
C ILE A 268 9.26 16.99 -2.55
N GLY A 269 8.48 17.63 -3.44
CA GLY A 269 9.07 18.31 -4.60
C GLY A 269 9.84 17.30 -5.44
N THR A 270 11.08 17.62 -5.83
CA THR A 270 11.94 16.73 -6.62
C THR A 270 12.55 15.57 -5.83
N ARG A 271 12.39 15.56 -4.49
CA ARG A 271 13.01 14.55 -3.63
C ARG A 271 12.12 13.32 -3.51
N ILE A 272 12.56 12.18 -4.06
CA ILE A 272 11.80 10.92 -4.01
C ILE A 272 11.75 10.39 -2.57
N TYR A 273 10.55 10.04 -2.10
CA TYR A 273 10.30 9.56 -0.75
C TYR A 273 9.88 8.09 -0.72
N SER A 274 9.00 7.69 -1.64
CA SER A 274 8.54 6.32 -1.84
C SER A 274 8.31 6.01 -3.32
N GLY A 275 7.36 5.15 -3.67
CA GLY A 275 6.90 4.97 -5.06
C GLY A 275 5.39 5.05 -5.22
N PHE A 276 4.91 4.78 -6.43
CA PHE A 276 3.48 4.70 -6.75
C PHE A 276 2.76 3.63 -5.91
N GLY A 277 3.34 2.43 -5.82
CA GLY A 277 2.72 1.28 -5.15
C GLY A 277 1.34 0.97 -5.71
N GLY A 278 0.46 0.41 -4.89
CA GLY A 278 -0.93 0.13 -5.26
C GLY A 278 -1.93 1.23 -4.95
N GLN A 279 -1.51 2.44 -4.59
CA GLN A 279 -2.46 3.50 -4.21
C GLN A 279 -3.48 3.75 -5.33
N VAL A 280 -3.00 4.04 -6.54
CA VAL A 280 -3.88 4.36 -7.68
C VAL A 280 -4.70 3.13 -8.08
N ASP A 281 -4.10 1.94 -7.96
CA ASP A 281 -4.71 0.66 -8.26
C ASP A 281 -6.02 0.48 -7.47
N PHE A 282 -5.92 0.65 -6.15
CA PHE A 282 -7.04 0.55 -5.22
C PHE A 282 -8.00 1.73 -5.29
N ILE A 283 -7.50 2.95 -5.54
CA ILE A 283 -8.37 4.12 -5.73
C ILE A 283 -9.28 3.93 -6.95
N ARG A 284 -8.72 3.48 -8.08
CA ARG A 284 -9.51 3.23 -9.29
C ARG A 284 -10.43 2.01 -9.13
N GLY A 285 -9.94 0.94 -8.53
CA GLY A 285 -10.76 -0.24 -8.25
C GLY A 285 -11.95 0.08 -7.35
N ALA A 286 -11.72 0.79 -6.23
CA ALA A 286 -12.80 1.21 -5.34
C ALA A 286 -13.76 2.22 -6.00
N ALA A 287 -13.30 3.06 -6.92
CA ALA A 287 -14.17 3.95 -7.70
C ALA A 287 -15.12 3.17 -8.65
N GLN A 288 -14.66 2.04 -9.19
CA GLN A 288 -15.44 1.17 -10.09
C GLN A 288 -16.36 0.20 -9.34
N SER A 289 -16.05 -0.08 -8.07
CA SER A 289 -16.85 -0.91 -7.19
C SER A 289 -18.23 -0.29 -6.91
N LYS A 290 -19.27 -1.12 -7.00
CA LYS A 290 -20.63 -0.74 -6.60
C LYS A 290 -20.67 -0.43 -5.10
N GLY A 291 -20.93 0.84 -4.77
CA GLY A 291 -20.91 1.33 -3.38
C GLY A 291 -19.51 1.53 -2.80
N GLY A 292 -18.47 1.41 -3.65
CA GLY A 292 -17.09 1.56 -3.26
C GLY A 292 -16.69 3.00 -2.93
N LYS A 293 -15.65 3.14 -2.11
CA LYS A 293 -15.21 4.43 -1.54
C LYS A 293 -13.68 4.52 -1.58
N PRO A 294 -13.11 5.25 -2.56
CA PRO A 294 -11.69 5.54 -2.58
C PRO A 294 -11.39 6.77 -1.71
N ILE A 295 -10.60 6.55 -0.66
CA ILE A 295 -10.32 7.51 0.41
C ILE A 295 -8.83 7.83 0.43
N ILE A 296 -8.52 9.12 0.33
CA ILE A 296 -7.21 9.69 0.63
C ILE A 296 -7.27 10.33 2.00
N ALA A 297 -6.45 9.87 2.94
CA ALA A 297 -6.42 10.34 4.31
C ALA A 297 -5.04 10.89 4.69
N LEU A 298 -5.01 12.03 5.36
CA LEU A 298 -3.77 12.65 5.79
C LEU A 298 -4.01 13.57 6.99
N PRO A 299 -3.04 13.71 7.91
CA PRO A 299 -3.05 14.85 8.82
C PRO A 299 -3.09 16.15 8.01
N SER A 300 -3.78 17.16 8.50
CA SER A 300 -3.85 18.45 7.81
C SER A 300 -2.51 19.21 7.84
N THR A 301 -1.58 18.83 8.72
CA THR A 301 -0.26 19.45 8.88
C THR A 301 0.88 18.43 9.02
N ALA A 302 2.12 18.91 8.89
CA ALA A 302 3.38 18.22 9.14
C ALA A 302 4.32 19.11 9.98
N LYS A 303 5.48 18.56 10.38
CA LYS A 303 6.51 19.27 11.16
C LYS A 303 5.94 19.99 12.39
N LYS A 304 5.19 19.26 13.23
CA LYS A 304 4.56 19.79 14.45
C LYS A 304 3.64 21.00 14.18
N GLY A 305 2.81 20.92 13.15
CA GLY A 305 1.82 21.96 12.82
C GLY A 305 2.35 23.11 11.95
N THR A 306 3.65 23.17 11.66
CA THR A 306 4.26 24.32 10.97
C THR A 306 4.11 24.29 9.45
N VAL A 307 3.73 23.14 8.87
CA VAL A 307 3.58 22.97 7.42
C VAL A 307 2.20 22.40 7.12
N SER A 308 1.40 23.09 6.30
CA SER A 308 0.13 22.53 5.81
C SER A 308 0.37 21.40 4.81
N LYS A 309 -0.46 20.36 4.87
CA LYS A 309 -0.52 19.28 3.86
C LYS A 309 -1.67 19.46 2.86
N ILE A 310 -2.62 20.36 3.15
CA ILE A 310 -3.51 20.93 2.13
C ILE A 310 -2.83 22.19 1.60
N VAL A 311 -2.47 22.20 0.32
CA VAL A 311 -1.59 23.24 -0.25
C VAL A 311 -2.29 23.98 -1.39
N PRO A 312 -1.92 25.25 -1.67
CA PRO A 312 -2.42 25.93 -2.86
C PRO A 312 -2.12 25.14 -4.13
N THR A 313 -0.84 24.82 -4.32
CA THR A 313 -0.31 24.02 -5.42
C THR A 313 0.69 23.04 -4.83
N LEU A 314 0.80 21.85 -5.45
CA LEU A 314 1.87 20.91 -5.11
C LEU A 314 3.24 21.58 -5.24
N LYS A 315 4.21 21.10 -4.47
CA LYS A 315 5.60 21.57 -4.55
C LYS A 315 6.12 21.41 -5.98
N THR A 316 6.92 22.36 -6.43
CA THR A 316 7.58 22.28 -7.75
C THR A 316 8.33 20.95 -7.88
N GLY A 317 8.02 20.20 -8.93
CA GLY A 317 8.62 18.88 -9.21
C GLY A 317 8.00 17.70 -8.47
N ALA A 318 6.95 17.90 -7.65
CA ALA A 318 6.26 16.81 -6.97
C ALA A 318 5.54 15.87 -7.96
N GLY A 319 5.67 14.57 -7.74
CA GLY A 319 4.97 13.52 -8.46
C GLY A 319 3.49 13.49 -8.12
N VAL A 320 2.63 13.69 -9.13
CA VAL A 320 1.20 13.46 -8.98
C VAL A 320 0.96 11.96 -9.09
N VAL A 321 0.65 11.32 -7.96
CA VAL A 321 0.35 9.88 -7.91
C VAL A 321 -1.13 9.67 -8.23
N THR A 322 -2.03 10.30 -7.47
CA THR A 322 -3.47 10.26 -7.75
C THR A 322 -3.93 11.57 -8.40
N THR A 323 -4.48 11.48 -9.60
CA THR A 323 -4.89 12.67 -10.37
C THR A 323 -6.18 13.27 -9.84
N ARG A 324 -6.47 14.53 -10.22
CA ARG A 324 -7.71 15.22 -9.84
C ARG A 324 -8.97 14.42 -10.20
N ALA A 325 -8.94 13.70 -11.32
CA ALA A 325 -10.08 12.94 -11.82
C ALA A 325 -10.33 11.67 -10.99
N ASP A 326 -9.29 11.09 -10.41
CA ASP A 326 -9.38 9.85 -9.62
C ASP A 326 -9.87 10.10 -8.18
N VAL A 327 -9.70 11.30 -7.62
CA VAL A 327 -10.01 11.56 -6.19
C VAL A 327 -11.52 11.70 -5.92
N HIS A 328 -12.03 10.89 -4.99
CA HIS A 328 -13.39 11.01 -4.46
C HIS A 328 -13.40 11.62 -3.05
N TYR A 329 -12.75 10.99 -2.07
CA TYR A 329 -12.76 11.46 -0.68
C TYR A 329 -11.36 11.89 -0.24
N VAL A 330 -11.29 13.04 0.44
CA VAL A 330 -10.10 13.48 1.19
C VAL A 330 -10.50 13.65 2.65
N VAL A 331 -9.74 13.06 3.59
CA VAL A 331 -10.05 13.07 5.01
C VAL A 331 -8.86 13.61 5.81
N THR A 332 -9.14 14.56 6.70
CA THR A 332 -8.21 15.03 7.73
C THR A 332 -8.87 14.95 9.10
N GLU A 333 -8.15 15.33 10.16
CA GLU A 333 -8.68 15.43 11.50
C GLU A 333 -9.76 16.52 11.67
N TYR A 334 -10.01 17.33 10.63
CA TYR A 334 -11.06 18.36 10.58
C TYR A 334 -12.30 17.96 9.80
N GLY A 335 -12.31 16.78 9.15
CA GLY A 335 -13.50 16.24 8.50
C GLY A 335 -13.22 15.61 7.14
N VAL A 336 -14.30 15.47 6.36
CA VAL A 336 -14.32 14.79 5.05
C VAL A 336 -14.66 15.78 3.95
N ALA A 337 -13.84 15.84 2.91
CA ALA A 337 -14.12 16.52 1.66
C ALA A 337 -14.40 15.50 0.55
N TYR A 338 -15.66 15.41 0.11
CA TYR A 338 -16.01 14.70 -1.12
C TYR A 338 -15.79 15.61 -2.34
N LEU A 339 -15.10 15.12 -3.38
CA LEU A 339 -14.62 15.89 -4.55
C LEU A 339 -15.13 15.35 -5.90
N HIS A 340 -15.64 14.12 -5.96
CA HIS A 340 -16.15 13.57 -7.22
C HIS A 340 -17.40 14.36 -7.68
N GLY A 341 -17.46 14.67 -8.98
CA GLY A 341 -18.50 15.52 -9.56
C GLY A 341 -18.40 17.03 -9.24
N LYS A 342 -17.45 17.46 -8.39
CA LYS A 342 -17.29 18.87 -8.03
C LYS A 342 -16.39 19.64 -9.00
N ASN A 343 -16.77 20.89 -9.28
CA ASN A 343 -15.92 21.83 -10.01
C ASN A 343 -14.76 22.35 -9.15
N LEU A 344 -13.78 23.04 -9.75
CA LEU A 344 -12.57 23.49 -9.03
C LEU A 344 -12.86 24.46 -7.87
N ARG A 345 -13.90 25.30 -7.98
CA ARG A 345 -14.32 26.21 -6.90
C ARG A 345 -14.85 25.42 -5.71
N GLU A 346 -15.73 24.46 -5.95
CA GLU A 346 -16.32 23.61 -4.93
C GLU A 346 -15.28 22.71 -4.25
N ARG A 347 -14.31 22.21 -5.02
CA ARG A 347 -13.17 21.45 -4.50
C ARG A 347 -12.29 22.29 -3.59
N ALA A 348 -11.92 23.50 -4.03
CA ALA A 348 -11.12 24.42 -3.22
C ALA A 348 -11.81 24.73 -1.88
N ARG A 349 -13.11 25.06 -1.90
CA ARG A 349 -13.88 25.28 -0.66
C ARG A 349 -13.91 24.06 0.25
N ALA A 350 -14.16 22.88 -0.31
CA ALA A 350 -14.23 21.63 0.45
C ALA A 350 -12.89 21.28 1.11
N LEU A 351 -11.78 21.44 0.40
CA LEU A 351 -10.44 21.17 0.91
C LEU A 351 -9.99 22.20 1.96
N ILE A 352 -10.30 23.48 1.78
CA ILE A 352 -10.03 24.52 2.78
C ILE A 352 -10.78 24.23 4.08
N ASN A 353 -12.03 23.78 3.99
CA ASN A 353 -12.84 23.47 5.17
C ASN A 353 -12.27 22.33 6.04
N ILE A 354 -11.49 21.41 5.44
CA ILE A 354 -10.80 20.32 6.16
C ILE A 354 -9.30 20.62 6.36
N ALA A 355 -8.81 21.79 6.00
CA ALA A 355 -7.45 22.22 6.33
C ALA A 355 -7.38 22.68 7.80
N HIS A 356 -6.17 22.68 8.35
CA HIS A 356 -5.91 23.24 9.68
C HIS A 356 -6.31 24.72 9.73
N PRO A 357 -7.03 25.18 10.78
CA PRO A 357 -7.54 26.56 10.88
C PRO A 357 -6.49 27.62 10.57
N ASP A 358 -5.28 27.48 11.10
CA ASP A 358 -4.17 28.43 10.91
C ASP A 358 -3.78 28.68 9.44
N PHE A 359 -4.03 27.71 8.55
CA PHE A 359 -3.68 27.82 7.13
C PHE A 359 -4.86 28.18 6.22
N ARG A 360 -6.11 28.18 6.73
CA ARG A 360 -7.30 28.50 5.91
C ARG A 360 -7.25 29.90 5.30
N PRO A 361 -6.87 30.97 6.02
CA PRO A 361 -6.79 32.31 5.43
C PRO A 361 -5.81 32.38 4.25
N MET A 362 -4.64 31.75 4.39
CA MET A 362 -3.65 31.68 3.30
C MET A 362 -4.19 30.89 2.10
N LEU A 363 -4.81 29.74 2.34
CA LEU A 363 -5.39 28.94 1.26
C LEU A 363 -6.51 29.66 0.52
N GLU A 364 -7.36 30.41 1.24
CA GLU A 364 -8.40 31.24 0.62
C GLU A 364 -7.83 32.38 -0.22
N GLU A 365 -6.79 33.05 0.27
CA GLU A 365 -6.11 34.12 -0.47
C GLU A 365 -5.50 33.58 -1.76
N GLU A 366 -4.78 32.46 -1.69
CA GLU A 366 -4.18 31.82 -2.85
C GLU A 366 -5.24 31.27 -3.83
N ALA A 367 -6.36 30.77 -3.32
CA ALA A 367 -7.48 30.35 -4.16
C ALA A 367 -8.08 31.53 -4.93
N LYS A 368 -8.23 32.70 -4.31
CA LYS A 368 -8.70 33.94 -4.97
C LYS A 368 -7.70 34.44 -6.01
N LYS A 369 -6.39 34.44 -5.70
CA LYS A 369 -5.33 34.80 -6.66
C LYS A 369 -5.39 33.93 -7.92
N ARG A 370 -5.69 32.64 -7.76
CA ARG A 370 -5.87 31.67 -8.85
C ARG A 370 -7.26 31.67 -9.49
N ARG A 371 -8.17 32.54 -9.03
CA ARG A 371 -9.57 32.63 -9.50
C ARG A 371 -10.36 31.33 -9.31
N LEU A 372 -10.03 30.56 -8.28
CA LEU A 372 -10.82 29.40 -7.85
C LEU A 372 -12.01 29.81 -6.98
N LEU A 373 -11.87 30.88 -6.18
CA LEU A 373 -12.95 31.44 -5.35
C LEU A 373 -13.49 32.73 -5.94
#